data_AF-A0A9X4KX18-F1
#
_entry.id   AF-A0A9X4KX18-F1
#
_cell.length_a   1.000
_cell.length_b   1.000
_cell.length_c   1.000
_cell.angle_alpha   90.00
_cell.angle_beta   90.00
_cell.angle_gamma   90.00
#
_symmetry.space_group_name_H-M   'P 1'
#
loop_
_entity.id
_entity.type
_entity.pdbx_description
1 polymer ?
#
loop_
_entity_poly.entity_id
_entity_poly.type
_entity_poly.pdbx_seq_one_letter_code
_entity_poly.pdbx_strand_id
1 'polypeptide(L)'
;METFIQAIEKAKPVVHFANRWVGAPGESFGPRIIGDYQWLYVKSGKGSARIGGESFRVYAGCLFTYGPGQPHWFRSSEDEPLVLYGLHFGYEGHAGLEDVLRMIRNVDWDSFEKTNPEVPVPFPPRMETGAWPLPYFERLIEEYRGGAGR
;
A
#
# COMPACT_ATOMS: atom_id res chain seq x y z
N MET A 1 -2.06 -20.66 9.67
CA MET A 1 -0.80 -20.36 8.96
C MET A 1 -0.72 -21.11 7.64
N GLU A 2 -0.98 -22.41 7.62
CA GLU A 2 -0.92 -23.26 6.41
C GLU A 2 -1.92 -22.86 5.31
N THR A 3 -3.18 -22.59 5.65
CA THR A 3 -4.21 -22.09 4.71
C THR A 3 -3.85 -20.72 4.09
N PHE A 4 -3.11 -19.90 4.83
CA PHE A 4 -2.67 -18.57 4.39
C PHE A 4 -1.54 -18.68 3.36
N ILE A 5 -0.55 -19.54 3.62
CA ILE A 5 0.55 -19.82 2.69
C ILE A 5 -0.01 -20.42 1.39
N GLN A 6 -0.89 -21.42 1.49
CA GLN A 6 -1.53 -22.04 0.33
C GLN A 6 -2.36 -21.05 -0.50
N ALA A 7 -3.06 -20.10 0.16
CA ALA A 7 -3.83 -19.08 -0.53
C ALA A 7 -2.92 -18.13 -1.34
N ILE A 8 -1.79 -17.70 -0.76
CA ILE A 8 -0.82 -16.84 -1.45
C ILE A 8 -0.13 -17.60 -2.59
N GLU A 9 0.31 -18.84 -2.35
CA GLU A 9 0.96 -19.68 -3.37
C GLU A 9 0.02 -19.93 -4.56
N LYS A 10 -1.25 -20.21 -4.29
CA LYS A 10 -2.26 -20.39 -5.35
C LYS A 10 -2.55 -19.09 -6.10
N ALA A 11 -2.53 -17.95 -5.41
CA ALA A 11 -2.79 -16.66 -6.03
C ALA A 11 -1.64 -16.18 -6.94
N LYS A 12 -0.43 -16.75 -6.79
CA LYS A 12 0.77 -16.44 -7.57
C LYS A 12 0.97 -14.92 -7.74
N PRO A 13 1.22 -14.18 -6.64
CA PRO A 13 1.44 -12.75 -6.73
C PRO A 13 2.71 -12.46 -7.53
N VAL A 14 2.64 -11.43 -8.38
CA VAL A 14 3.76 -10.91 -9.15
C VAL A 14 4.09 -9.52 -8.61
N VAL A 15 5.28 -9.37 -8.05
CA VAL A 15 5.76 -8.06 -7.58
C VAL A 15 6.09 -7.18 -8.78
N HIS A 16 5.50 -5.99 -8.82
CA HIS A 16 5.75 -5.00 -9.85
C HIS A 16 6.90 -4.07 -9.46
N PHE A 17 6.84 -3.52 -8.25
CA PHE A 17 7.94 -2.73 -7.67
C PHE A 17 7.79 -2.58 -6.16
N ALA A 18 8.89 -2.19 -5.52
CA ALA A 18 8.91 -1.79 -4.12
C ALA A 18 9.62 -0.45 -3.94
N ASN A 19 9.19 0.32 -2.95
CA ASN A 19 9.74 1.64 -2.67
C ASN A 19 9.80 1.95 -1.17
N ARG A 20 10.67 2.90 -0.84
CA ARG A 20 10.73 3.52 0.49
C ARG A 20 10.32 4.97 0.35
N TRP A 21 9.31 5.37 1.10
CA TRP A 21 8.88 6.76 1.21
C TRP A 21 9.28 7.31 2.58
N VAL A 22 9.90 8.48 2.58
CA VAL A 22 10.26 9.23 3.79
C VAL A 22 9.47 10.52 3.73
N GLY A 23 8.46 10.63 4.60
CA GLY A 23 7.62 11.82 4.67
C GLY A 23 8.31 12.97 5.38
N ALA A 24 7.97 14.19 4.97
CA ALA A 24 8.19 15.41 5.73
C ALA A 24 7.04 15.66 6.73
N PRO A 25 7.23 16.56 7.72
CA PRO A 25 6.16 17.04 8.60
C PRO A 25 4.90 17.44 7.84
N GLY A 26 3.77 16.86 8.21
CA GLY A 26 2.47 17.16 7.60
C GLY A 26 2.30 16.67 6.15
N GLU A 27 3.34 16.12 5.51
CA GLU A 27 3.31 15.67 4.13
C GLU A 27 2.26 14.57 3.96
N SER A 28 1.58 14.59 2.82
CA SER A 28 0.57 13.61 2.49
C SER A 28 0.69 13.15 1.05
N PHE A 29 0.12 11.98 0.77
CA PHE A 29 -0.05 11.49 -0.59
C PHE A 29 -1.46 10.96 -0.81
N GLY A 30 -1.91 11.06 -2.06
CA GLY A 30 -3.33 10.91 -2.39
C GLY A 30 -4.13 12.17 -2.00
N PRO A 31 -5.47 12.09 -1.95
CA PRO A 31 -6.28 10.91 -2.24
C PRO A 31 -6.16 10.47 -3.70
N ARG A 32 -5.99 9.16 -3.90
CA ARG A 32 -5.84 8.57 -5.24
C ARG A 32 -6.35 7.13 -5.25
N ILE A 33 -6.55 6.62 -6.46
CA ILE A 33 -6.68 5.19 -6.74
C ILE A 33 -5.45 4.72 -7.53
N ILE A 34 -5.13 3.44 -7.43
CA ILE A 34 -4.04 2.79 -8.18
C ILE A 34 -4.60 1.55 -8.89
N GLY A 35 -3.85 1.03 -9.87
CA GLY A 35 -4.19 -0.22 -10.55
C GLY A 35 -3.71 -1.50 -9.85
N ASP A 36 -2.95 -1.37 -8.76
CA ASP A 36 -2.27 -2.49 -8.08
C ASP A 36 -2.89 -2.82 -6.72
N TYR A 37 -2.59 -4.02 -6.24
CA TYR A 37 -2.60 -4.26 -4.81
C TYR A 37 -1.35 -3.65 -4.19
N GLN A 38 -1.53 -3.00 -3.06
CA GLN A 38 -0.43 -2.39 -2.34
C GLN A 38 -0.43 -2.79 -0.87
N TRP A 39 0.74 -3.18 -0.41
CA TRP A 39 1.06 -3.27 1.01
C TRP A 39 1.94 -2.09 1.40
N LEU A 40 1.59 -1.42 2.50
CA LEU A 40 2.36 -0.33 3.09
C LEU A 40 2.71 -0.66 4.54
N TYR A 41 3.98 -0.95 4.80
CA TYR A 41 4.50 -1.17 6.13
C TYR A 41 5.04 0.14 6.73
N VAL A 42 4.64 0.44 7.97
CA VAL A 42 5.12 1.63 8.70
C VAL A 42 6.36 1.27 9.51
N LYS A 43 7.53 1.72 9.07
CA LYS A 43 8.79 1.53 9.82
C LYS A 43 8.85 2.41 11.05
N SER A 44 8.48 3.68 10.91
CA SER A 44 8.52 4.67 12.00
C SER A 44 7.57 5.83 11.74
N GLY A 45 7.37 6.66 12.77
CA GLY A 45 6.53 7.85 12.70
C GLY A 45 5.07 7.58 13.05
N LYS A 46 4.26 8.62 12.95
CA LYS A 46 2.82 8.64 13.24
C LYS A 46 2.08 9.44 12.17
N GLY A 47 0.78 9.18 12.06
CA GLY A 47 -0.04 9.88 11.10
C GLY A 47 -1.48 9.40 11.05
N SER A 48 -2.16 9.78 9.97
CA SER A 48 -3.51 9.33 9.67
C SER A 48 -3.55 8.74 8.27
N ALA A 49 -4.44 7.77 8.09
CA ALA A 49 -4.73 7.17 6.81
C ALA A 49 -6.24 7.09 6.62
N ARG A 50 -6.64 7.10 5.36
CA ARG A 50 -8.01 6.81 4.95
C ARG A 50 -7.96 5.85 3.78
N ILE A 51 -8.65 4.73 3.87
CA ILE A 51 -8.67 3.68 2.85
C ILE A 51 -10.12 3.28 2.64
N GLY A 52 -10.61 3.38 1.40
CA GLY A 52 -12.04 3.30 1.13
C GLY A 52 -12.81 4.28 2.02
N GLY A 53 -13.86 3.81 2.70
CA GLY A 53 -14.67 4.63 3.61
C GLY A 53 -14.13 4.77 5.05
N GLU A 54 -13.00 4.14 5.39
CA GLU A 54 -12.54 4.00 6.77
C GLU A 54 -11.30 4.85 7.07
N SER A 55 -11.22 5.36 8.29
CA SER A 55 -10.11 6.18 8.79
C SER A 55 -9.30 5.41 9.84
N PHE A 56 -7.98 5.51 9.74
CA PHE A 56 -7.05 4.78 10.60
C PHE A 56 -6.00 5.71 11.19
N ARG A 57 -5.56 5.39 12.41
CA ARG A 57 -4.29 5.90 12.95
C ARG A 57 -3.14 5.10 12.35
N VAL A 58 -2.07 5.80 12.00
CA VAL A 58 -0.85 5.22 11.43
C VAL A 58 0.26 5.34 12.47
N TYR A 59 0.97 4.26 12.73
CA TYR A 59 2.14 4.24 13.60
C TYR A 59 3.02 3.02 13.28
N ALA A 60 4.26 3.04 13.78
CA ALA A 60 5.25 1.99 13.56
C ALA A 60 4.71 0.58 13.85
N GLY A 61 4.99 -0.36 12.94
CA GLY A 61 4.54 -1.75 13.04
C GLY A 61 3.14 -2.02 12.47
N CYS A 62 2.42 -1.00 11.99
CA CYS A 62 1.22 -1.20 11.19
C CYS A 62 1.57 -1.67 9.77
N LEU A 63 0.73 -2.55 9.23
CA LEU A 63 0.69 -2.92 7.82
C LEU A 63 -0.67 -2.55 7.25
N PHE A 64 -0.67 -1.74 6.20
CA PHE A 64 -1.88 -1.35 5.48
C PHE A 64 -1.98 -2.10 4.15
N THR A 65 -3.20 -2.45 3.77
CA THR A 65 -3.46 -3.16 2.51
C THR A 65 -4.63 -2.53 1.77
N TYR A 66 -4.49 -2.35 0.47
CA TYR A 66 -5.59 -1.94 -0.40
C TYR A 66 -5.37 -2.46 -1.82
N GLY A 67 -6.45 -2.47 -2.60
CA GLY A 67 -6.48 -3.06 -3.93
C GLY A 67 -6.70 -2.04 -5.05
N PRO A 68 -6.73 -2.54 -6.29
CA PRO A 68 -7.02 -1.74 -7.47
C PRO A 68 -8.33 -0.97 -7.32
N GLY A 69 -8.32 0.32 -7.70
CA GLY A 69 -9.50 1.17 -7.64
C GLY A 69 -9.92 1.63 -6.24
N GLN A 70 -9.30 1.15 -5.16
CA GLN A 70 -9.64 1.55 -3.80
C GLN A 70 -8.99 2.91 -3.46
N PRO A 71 -9.79 3.95 -3.13
CA PRO A 71 -9.25 5.24 -2.76
C PRO A 71 -8.43 5.15 -1.48
N HIS A 72 -7.26 5.77 -1.48
CA HIS A 72 -6.41 5.84 -0.30
C HIS A 72 -5.69 7.17 -0.18
N TRP A 73 -5.46 7.56 1.06
CA TRP A 73 -4.75 8.77 1.45
C TRP A 73 -3.99 8.51 2.74
N PHE A 74 -2.78 9.05 2.86
CA PHE A 74 -1.97 8.99 4.06
C PHE A 74 -1.36 10.36 4.32
N ARG A 75 -1.23 10.72 5.60
CA ARG A 75 -0.58 11.95 6.05
C ARG A 75 0.30 11.69 7.26
N SER A 76 1.52 12.19 7.18
CA SER A 76 2.46 12.26 8.30
C SER A 76 1.98 13.25 9.35
N SER A 77 2.25 12.97 10.63
CA SER A 77 2.15 13.99 11.66
C SER A 77 3.26 15.05 11.49
N GLU A 78 3.11 16.19 12.15
CA GLU A 78 4.08 17.28 12.11
C GLU A 78 5.35 16.96 12.93
N ASP A 79 5.18 16.22 14.02
CA ASP A 79 6.19 15.94 15.04
C ASP A 79 6.97 14.64 14.80
N GLU A 80 6.31 13.63 14.21
CA GLU A 80 6.88 12.30 13.98
C GLU A 80 6.56 11.82 12.55
N PRO A 81 7.23 12.38 11.51
CA PRO A 81 6.92 12.05 10.12
C PRO A 81 7.08 10.56 9.80
N LEU A 82 6.24 10.07 8.89
CA LEU A 82 6.17 8.66 8.54
C LEU A 82 7.37 8.22 7.69
N VAL A 83 7.84 6.99 7.96
CA VAL A 83 8.71 6.24 7.04
C VAL A 83 7.97 4.97 6.64
N LEU A 84 7.67 4.84 5.35
CA LEU A 84 6.88 3.75 4.81
C LEU A 84 7.68 2.91 3.82
N TYR A 85 7.38 1.62 3.79
CA TYR A 85 7.84 0.69 2.76
C TYR A 85 6.61 0.23 1.98
N GLY A 86 6.59 0.51 0.68
CA GLY A 86 5.53 0.11 -0.23
C GLY A 86 5.94 -1.08 -1.07
N LEU A 87 5.01 -2.02 -1.22
CA LEU A 87 5.10 -3.14 -2.14
C LEU A 87 3.89 -3.11 -3.05
N HIS A 88 4.13 -3.00 -4.35
CA HIS A 88 3.12 -3.02 -5.40
C HIS A 88 3.14 -4.35 -6.13
N PHE A 89 1.99 -5.00 -6.26
CA PHE A 89 1.88 -6.32 -6.87
C PHE A 89 0.51 -6.55 -7.52
N GLY A 90 0.48 -7.50 -8.45
CA GLY A 90 -0.72 -8.08 -9.03
C GLY A 90 -0.78 -9.59 -8.79
N TYR A 91 -1.84 -10.25 -9.25
CA TYR A 91 -1.93 -11.72 -9.34
C TYR A 91 -1.73 -12.18 -10.79
N GLU A 92 -1.60 -13.48 -11.02
CA GLU A 92 -1.53 -14.03 -12.39
C GLU A 92 -2.72 -13.54 -13.24
N GLY A 93 -2.44 -12.91 -14.39
CA GLY A 93 -3.44 -12.29 -15.27
C GLY A 93 -3.80 -10.84 -14.94
N HIS A 94 -3.23 -10.25 -13.89
CA HIS A 94 -3.34 -8.82 -13.59
C HIS A 94 -2.54 -7.98 -14.60
N ALA A 95 -2.93 -6.71 -14.75
CA ALA A 95 -2.26 -5.78 -15.66
C ALA A 95 -0.78 -5.59 -15.27
N GLY A 96 0.10 -5.49 -16.27
CA GLY A 96 1.55 -5.33 -16.02
C GLY A 96 1.91 -3.94 -15.49
N LEU A 97 3.16 -3.77 -15.06
CA LEU A 97 3.67 -2.54 -14.43
C LEU A 97 3.30 -1.25 -15.20
N GLU A 98 3.48 -1.23 -16.52
CA GLU A 98 3.20 -0.02 -17.32
C GLU A 98 1.73 0.38 -17.29
N ASP A 99 0.83 -0.61 -17.34
CA ASP A 99 -0.61 -0.37 -17.33
C ASP A 99 -1.07 0.10 -15.94
N VAL A 100 -0.57 -0.51 -14.87
CA VAL A 100 -0.97 -0.15 -13.50
C VAL A 100 -0.47 1.24 -13.11
N LEU A 101 0.69 1.68 -13.63
CA LEU A 101 1.17 3.06 -13.47
C LEU A 101 0.26 4.07 -14.18
N ARG A 102 -0.29 3.73 -15.35
CA ARG A 102 -1.27 4.59 -16.07
C ARG A 102 -2.62 4.67 -15.36
N MET A 103 -2.92 3.73 -14.47
CA MET A 103 -4.15 3.71 -13.67
C MET A 103 -4.06 4.56 -12.41
N ILE A 104 -2.89 5.12 -12.07
CA ILE A 104 -2.78 6.04 -10.93
C ILE A 104 -3.54 7.32 -11.26
N ARG A 105 -4.58 7.61 -10.46
CA ARG A 105 -5.36 8.84 -10.60
C ARG A 105 -5.64 9.45 -9.24
N ASN A 106 -5.36 10.75 -9.12
CA ASN A 106 -5.89 11.53 -8.00
C ASN A 106 -7.42 11.54 -8.08
N VAL A 107 -8.06 11.50 -6.93
CA VAL A 107 -9.51 11.52 -6.83
C VAL A 107 -9.92 12.61 -5.86
N ASP A 108 -11.07 13.23 -6.09
CA ASP A 108 -11.71 14.03 -5.05
C ASP A 108 -12.38 13.09 -4.05
N TRP A 109 -12.07 13.28 -2.77
CA TRP A 109 -12.61 12.43 -1.72
C TRP A 109 -14.13 12.63 -1.58
N ASP A 110 -14.60 13.86 -1.72
CA ASP A 110 -16.03 14.19 -1.56
C ASP A 110 -16.88 13.64 -2.71
N SER A 111 -16.24 13.41 -3.86
CA SER A 111 -16.87 12.80 -5.05
C SER A 111 -16.88 11.28 -5.02
N PHE A 112 -16.08 10.65 -4.16
CA PHE A 112 -16.09 9.20 -4.03
C PHE A 112 -17.15 8.79 -3.00
N GLU A 113 -18.29 8.30 -3.49
CA GLU A 113 -19.19 7.49 -2.66
C GLU A 113 -18.35 6.42 -1.95
N LYS A 114 -18.77 5.97 -0.75
CA LYS A 114 -18.17 4.86 -0.01
C LYS A 114 -18.19 3.61 -0.89
N THR A 115 -17.28 3.53 -1.85
CA THR A 115 -17.23 2.47 -2.83
C THR A 115 -16.73 1.28 -2.07
N ASN A 116 -17.61 0.28 -1.94
CA ASN A 116 -17.12 -1.06 -1.76
C ASN A 116 -16.15 -1.32 -2.91
N PRO A 117 -14.92 -1.77 -2.64
CA PRO A 117 -14.01 -2.08 -3.71
C PRO A 117 -14.69 -3.13 -4.59
N GLU A 118 -14.81 -2.87 -5.89
CA GLU A 118 -15.36 -3.84 -6.86
C GLU A 118 -14.57 -5.15 -6.82
N VAL A 119 -13.29 -5.04 -6.46
CA VAL A 119 -12.37 -6.15 -6.28
C VAL A 119 -12.13 -6.40 -4.79
N PRO A 120 -12.48 -7.59 -4.25
CA PRO A 120 -12.19 -7.93 -2.87
C PRO A 120 -10.70 -7.80 -2.57
N VAL A 121 -10.38 -7.06 -1.50
CA VAL A 121 -9.04 -7.08 -0.91
C VAL A 121 -9.04 -8.22 0.11
N PRO A 122 -8.21 -9.27 -0.07
CA PRO A 122 -8.28 -10.47 0.77
C PRO A 122 -7.69 -10.26 2.18
N PHE A 123 -7.19 -9.05 2.47
CA PHE A 123 -6.57 -8.70 3.74
C PHE A 123 -7.31 -7.54 4.40
N PRO A 124 -7.39 -7.50 5.74
CA PRO A 124 -7.92 -6.33 6.45
C PRO A 124 -7.14 -5.07 6.06
N PRO A 125 -7.80 -3.91 5.90
CA PRO A 125 -7.16 -2.68 5.44
C PRO A 125 -6.03 -2.19 6.36
N ARG A 126 -6.02 -2.65 7.62
CA ARG A 126 -4.95 -2.44 8.59
C ARG A 126 -4.75 -3.69 9.44
N MET A 127 -3.48 -4.00 9.70
CA MET A 127 -3.03 -5.03 10.65
C MET A 127 -1.91 -4.48 11.55
N GLU A 128 -1.80 -5.01 12.77
CA GLU A 128 -0.71 -4.70 13.70
C GLU A 128 0.27 -5.86 13.70
N THR A 129 1.36 -5.67 12.95
CA THR A 129 2.34 -6.72 12.69
C THR A 129 3.58 -6.60 13.57
N GLY A 130 3.83 -5.43 14.19
CA GLY A 130 5.12 -5.18 14.81
C GLY A 130 6.24 -5.18 13.77
N ALA A 131 7.46 -5.56 14.15
CA ALA A 131 8.64 -5.40 13.30
C ALA A 131 8.96 -6.57 12.35
N TRP A 132 8.25 -7.71 12.45
CA TRP A 132 8.62 -8.91 11.69
C TRP A 132 8.58 -8.75 10.15
N PRO A 133 7.73 -7.89 9.54
CA PRO A 133 7.75 -7.70 8.08
C PRO A 133 8.98 -6.94 7.57
N LEU A 134 9.63 -6.13 8.42
CA LEU A 134 10.64 -5.15 7.99
C LEU A 134 11.79 -5.79 7.18
N PRO A 135 12.41 -6.91 7.60
CA PRO A 135 13.50 -7.52 6.83
C PRO A 135 13.08 -7.97 5.43
N TYR A 136 11.80 -8.34 5.25
CA TYR A 136 11.26 -8.74 3.95
C TYR A 136 11.05 -7.54 3.04
N PHE A 137 10.49 -6.45 3.57
CA PHE A 137 10.34 -5.20 2.82
C PHE A 137 11.69 -4.59 2.44
N GLU A 138 12.69 -4.63 3.31
CA GLU A 138 14.05 -4.15 3.00
C GLU A 138 14.66 -4.95 1.85
N ARG A 139 14.54 -6.29 1.86
CA ARG A 139 14.98 -7.16 0.76
C ARG A 139 14.22 -6.88 -0.54
N LEU A 140 12.89 -6.76 -0.48
CA LEU A 140 12.07 -6.50 -1.66
C LEU A 140 12.39 -5.15 -2.31
N ILE A 141 12.78 -4.15 -1.51
CA ILE A 141 13.26 -2.88 -2.06
C ILE A 141 14.60 -3.04 -2.78
N GLU A 142 15.49 -3.91 -2.32
CA GLU A 142 16.76 -4.16 -3.03
C GLU A 142 16.52 -4.88 -4.36
N GLU A 143 15.59 -5.83 -4.37
CA GLU A 143 15.28 -6.65 -5.54
C GLU A 143 14.41 -5.93 -6.58
N TYR A 144 13.43 -5.14 -6.12
CA TYR A 144 12.39 -4.52 -6.95
C TYR A 144 12.39 -2.99 -6.87
N ARG A 145 13.53 -2.36 -6.55
CA ARG A 145 13.64 -0.90 -6.49
C ARG A 145 13.11 -0.29 -7.80
N GLY A 146 12.09 0.57 -7.68
CA GLY A 146 11.32 1.10 -8.80
C GLY A 146 12.14 1.44 -10.05
N GLY A 147 11.73 0.85 -11.18
CA GLY A 147 12.18 1.14 -12.54
C GLY A 147 11.72 2.50 -13.07
N ALA A 148 11.77 3.55 -12.25
CA ALA A 148 11.61 4.94 -12.67
C ALA A 148 12.93 5.67 -12.37
N GLY A 149 13.95 5.37 -13.18
CA GLY A 149 15.32 5.85 -12.96
C GLY A 149 16.35 5.30 -13.93
N ARG A 150 16.05 5.30 -15.24
CA ARG A 150 17.02 5.56 -16.31
C ARG A 150 16.36 6.45 -17.34
#